data_AF-A0A522W9J7-F1
#
_entry.id   AF-A0A522W9J7-F1
#
_cell.length_a   1.000
_cell.length_b   1.000
_cell.length_c   1.000
_cell.angle_alpha   90.00
_cell.angle_beta   90.00
_cell.angle_gamma   90.00
#
_symmetry.space_group_name_H-M   'P 1'
#
loop_
_entity.id
_entity.type
_entity.pdbx_description
1 polymer ?
#
loop_
_entity_poly.entity_id
_entity_poly.type
_entity_poly.pdbx_seq_one_letter_code
_entity_poly.pdbx_strand_id
1 'polypeptide(L)'
;MSGTLHIVGAGLAGLAAAVAAAKAGTRVVMHEAAGHAGGRCRSFRDEKLDRVIDNGSHLVLGANRTTLAYAQAIGGLEAMVAAEPCFPFVDL
;
A
#
# COMPACT_ATOMS: atom_id res chain seq x y z
N MET A 1 -23.87 15.88 14.25
CA MET A 1 -22.53 16.38 13.89
C MET A 1 -21.80 15.28 13.14
N SER A 2 -21.22 15.55 11.97
CA SER A 2 -20.33 14.61 11.30
C SER A 2 -18.99 14.61 12.04
N GLY A 3 -18.57 13.45 12.56
CA GLY A 3 -17.27 13.29 13.21
C GLY A 3 -16.13 13.27 12.20
N THR A 4 -14.91 13.61 12.65
CA THR A 4 -13.69 13.44 11.86
C THR A 4 -12.93 12.21 12.35
N LEU A 5 -12.56 11.31 11.45
CA LEU A 5 -11.69 10.17 11.74
C LEU A 5 -10.23 10.60 11.61
N HIS A 6 -9.48 10.49 12.71
CA HIS A 6 -8.05 10.74 12.72
C HIS A 6 -7.30 9.41 12.61
N ILE A 7 -6.40 9.30 11.64
CA ILE A 7 -5.55 8.11 11.43
C ILE A 7 -4.10 8.52 11.65
N VAL A 8 -3.39 7.77 12.51
CA VAL A 8 -1.97 7.98 12.80
C VAL A 8 -1.15 6.92 12.07
N GLY A 9 -0.30 7.37 11.16
CA GLY A 9 0.51 6.59 10.23
C GLY A 9 -0.05 6.57 8.81
N ALA A 10 0.75 6.98 7.84
CA ALA A 10 0.49 6.90 6.40
C ALA A 10 1.20 5.72 5.72
N GLY A 11 1.38 4.62 6.45
CA GLY A 11 1.73 3.32 5.86
C GLY A 11 0.55 2.64 5.17
N LEU A 12 0.78 1.47 4.56
CA LEU A 12 -0.24 0.71 3.83
C LEU A 12 -1.54 0.49 4.64
N ALA A 13 -1.43 0.15 5.92
CA ALA A 13 -2.60 -0.05 6.78
C ALA A 13 -3.42 1.23 6.99
N GLY A 14 -2.76 2.36 7.26
CA GLY A 14 -3.41 3.64 7.47
C GLY A 14 -4.05 4.18 6.19
N LEU A 15 -3.36 4.04 5.05
CA LEU A 15 -3.91 4.38 3.74
C LEU A 15 -5.12 3.51 3.38
N ALA A 16 -5.06 2.20 3.63
CA ALA A 16 -6.20 1.31 3.42
C ALA A 16 -7.41 1.69 4.30
N ALA A 17 -7.19 2.01 5.56
CA ALA A 17 -8.24 2.49 6.46
C ALA A 17 -8.83 3.84 6.00
N ALA A 18 -7.98 4.77 5.55
CA ALA A 18 -8.40 6.07 5.04
C ALA A 18 -9.27 5.92 3.78
N VAL A 19 -8.87 5.08 2.84
CA VAL A 19 -9.65 4.80 1.62
C VAL A 19 -11.01 4.17 1.97
N ALA A 20 -11.05 3.21 2.89
CA ALA A 20 -12.30 2.60 3.33
C ALA A 20 -13.25 3.61 3.99
N ALA A 21 -12.73 4.43 4.92
CA ALA A 21 -13.51 5.46 5.60
C ALA A 21 -13.99 6.57 4.66
N ALA A 22 -13.14 7.02 3.74
CA ALA A 22 -13.49 8.02 2.73
C ALA A 22 -14.60 7.51 1.78
N LYS A 23 -14.53 6.24 1.36
CA LYS A 23 -15.60 5.60 0.57
C LYS A 23 -16.93 5.52 1.32
N ALA A 24 -16.90 5.39 2.65
CA ALA A 24 -18.08 5.44 3.50
C ALA A 24 -18.59 6.87 3.79
N GLY A 25 -18.02 7.90 3.15
CA GLY A 25 -18.41 9.30 3.35
C GLY A 25 -17.90 9.92 4.66
N THR A 26 -16.96 9.27 5.35
CA THR A 26 -16.36 9.81 6.59
C THR A 26 -15.25 10.79 6.26
N ARG A 27 -15.23 11.95 6.91
CA ARG A 27 -14.10 12.89 6.82
C ARG A 27 -12.88 12.29 7.51
N VAL A 28 -11.77 12.16 6.78
CA VAL A 28 -10.52 11.58 7.29
C VAL A 28 -9.43 12.66 7.37
N VAL A 29 -8.66 12.64 8.46
CA VAL A 29 -7.40 13.38 8.60
C VAL A 29 -6.30 12.39 8.96
N MET A 30 -5.22 12.39 8.19
CA MET A 30 -4.06 11.51 8.42
C MET A 30 -2.88 12.29 8.99
N HIS A 31 -2.14 11.63 9.88
CA HIS A 31 -0.92 12.14 10.50
C HIS A 31 0.21 11.17 10.20
N GLU A 32 1.35 11.65 9.71
CA GLU A 32 2.54 10.82 9.44
C GLU A 32 3.76 11.56 9.97
N ALA A 33 4.66 10.81 10.60
CA ALA A 33 5.89 11.36 11.17
C ALA A 33 6.95 11.59 10.08
N ALA A 34 6.96 10.75 9.03
CA ALA A 34 7.85 10.88 7.89
C ALA A 34 7.41 12.00 6.93
N GLY A 35 8.36 12.54 6.15
CA GLY A 35 8.08 13.48 5.06
C GLY A 35 7.44 12.85 3.82
N HIS A 36 6.98 11.59 3.90
CA HIS A 36 6.37 10.86 2.79
C HIS A 36 5.37 9.82 3.31
N ALA A 37 4.42 9.43 2.45
CA ALA A 37 3.51 8.31 2.70
C ALA A 37 4.11 6.97 2.23
N GLY A 38 3.38 5.87 2.41
CA GLY A 38 3.73 4.51 1.97
C GLY A 38 4.35 3.66 3.08
N GLY A 39 5.05 4.27 4.04
CA GLY A 39 5.73 3.55 5.12
C GLY A 39 6.72 2.53 4.55
N ARG A 40 6.55 1.24 4.88
CA ARG A 40 7.36 0.16 4.30
C ARG A 40 7.00 -0.16 2.85
N CYS A 41 5.80 0.19 2.39
CA CYS A 41 5.30 -0.08 1.04
C CYS A 41 5.59 1.11 0.13
N ARG A 42 6.85 1.28 -0.26
CA ARG A 42 7.30 2.42 -1.07
C ARG A 42 8.57 2.08 -1.83
N SER A 43 8.80 2.83 -2.91
CA SER A 43 10.09 2.86 -3.58
C SER A 43 10.79 4.21 -3.33
N PHE A 44 12.11 4.23 -3.39
CA PHE A 44 12.92 5.44 -3.19
C PHE A 44 14.14 5.44 -4.12
N ARG A 45 14.58 6.63 -4.56
CA ARG A 45 15.83 6.77 -5.31
C ARG A 45 17.01 6.62 -4.34
N ASP A 46 17.90 5.67 -4.60
CA ASP A 46 19.20 5.59 -3.97
C ASP A 46 20.23 6.35 -4.83
N GLU A 47 20.85 7.37 -4.26
CA GLU A 47 21.78 8.25 -4.97
C GLU A 47 23.10 7.55 -5.32
N LYS A 48 23.54 6.57 -4.53
CA LYS A 48 24.80 5.87 -4.76
C LYS A 48 24.68 4.86 -5.89
N LEU A 49 23.54 4.18 -5.96
CA LEU A 49 23.23 3.19 -6.98
C LEU A 49 22.60 3.79 -8.23
N ASP A 50 22.23 5.06 -8.17
CA ASP A 50 21.54 5.81 -9.22
C ASP A 50 20.24 5.13 -9.69
N ARG A 51 19.52 4.47 -8.76
CA ARG A 51 18.39 3.59 -9.07
C ARG A 51 17.24 3.80 -8.12
N VAL A 52 16.04 3.46 -8.56
CA VAL A 52 14.88 3.33 -7.68
C VAL A 52 14.93 1.96 -7.03
N ILE A 53 14.96 1.93 -5.70
CA ILE A 53 14.91 0.72 -4.88
C ILE A 53 13.51 0.58 -4.33
N ASP A 54 12.96 -0.63 -4.43
CA ASP A 54 11.72 -0.97 -3.76
C ASP A 54 11.99 -1.45 -2.33
N ASN A 55 11.25 -0.94 -1.35
CA ASN A 55 11.48 -1.22 0.06
C ASN A 55 10.81 -2.53 0.50
N GLY A 56 11.14 -3.62 -0.19
CA GLY A 56 10.59 -4.95 0.00
C GLY A 56 10.10 -5.56 -1.32
N SER A 57 9.71 -6.83 -1.30
CA SER A 57 9.34 -7.55 -2.53
C SER A 57 7.87 -7.43 -2.91
N HIS A 58 7.05 -6.75 -2.10
CA HIS A 58 5.60 -6.49 -2.28
C HIS A 58 4.79 -7.57 -3.02
N LEU A 59 5.07 -8.85 -2.73
CA LEU A 59 4.41 -9.98 -3.36
C LEU A 59 2.95 -10.09 -2.88
N VAL A 60 2.03 -10.23 -3.82
CA VAL A 60 0.60 -10.39 -3.56
C VAL A 60 0.14 -11.67 -4.24
N LEU A 61 -0.48 -12.58 -3.48
CA LEU A 61 -1.09 -13.78 -4.04
C LEU A 61 -2.50 -13.46 -4.55
N GLY A 62 -2.95 -14.16 -5.59
CA GLY A 62 -4.32 -14.03 -6.10
C GLY A 62 -5.40 -14.26 -5.02
N ALA A 63 -5.07 -15.01 -3.97
CA ALA A 63 -5.94 -15.22 -2.82
C ALA A 63 -6.10 -14.00 -1.89
N ASN A 64 -5.22 -12.98 -1.99
CA ASN A 64 -5.29 -11.76 -1.17
C ASN A 64 -6.33 -10.77 -1.72
N ARG A 65 -7.61 -11.18 -1.71
CA ARG A 65 -8.73 -10.42 -2.27
C ARG A 65 -8.82 -8.98 -1.75
N THR A 66 -8.61 -8.77 -0.45
CA THR A 66 -8.68 -7.43 0.15
C THR A 66 -7.55 -6.53 -0.35
N THR A 67 -6.34 -7.05 -0.51
CA THR A 67 -5.20 -6.31 -1.06
C THR A 67 -5.46 -5.92 -2.51
N LEU A 68 -5.97 -6.85 -3.31
CA LEU A 68 -6.32 -6.60 -4.71
C LEU A 68 -7.46 -5.59 -4.84
N ALA A 69 -8.49 -5.69 -4.01
CA ALA A 69 -9.60 -4.73 -3.98
C ALA A 69 -9.12 -3.33 -3.55
N TYR A 70 -8.21 -3.23 -2.59
CA TYR A 70 -7.57 -1.97 -2.22
C TYR A 70 -6.75 -1.40 -3.37
N ALA A 71 -5.89 -2.21 -4.00
CA ALA A 71 -5.10 -1.79 -5.15
C ALA A 71 -5.99 -1.29 -6.29
N GLN A 72 -7.08 -2.01 -6.60
CA GLN A 72 -8.05 -1.59 -7.60
C GLN A 72 -8.70 -0.25 -7.24
N ALA A 73 -9.08 -0.08 -5.98
CA ALA A 73 -9.73 1.13 -5.49
C ALA A 73 -8.89 2.40 -5.65
N ILE A 74 -7.56 2.26 -5.68
CA ILE A 74 -6.61 3.38 -5.80
C ILE A 74 -5.95 3.44 -7.19
N GLY A 75 -6.38 2.61 -8.16
CA GLY A 75 -5.75 2.50 -9.48
C GLY A 75 -4.40 1.77 -9.49
N GLY A 76 -3.98 1.18 -8.38
CA GLY A 76 -2.67 0.54 -8.22
C GLY A 76 -2.52 -0.82 -8.90
N LEU A 77 -3.60 -1.42 -9.42
CA LEU A 77 -3.49 -2.68 -10.19
C LEU A 77 -2.65 -2.51 -11.45
N GLU A 78 -2.66 -1.34 -12.08
CA GLU A 78 -1.92 -1.06 -13.31
C GLU A 78 -0.40 -1.11 -13.12
N ALA A 79 0.06 -0.92 -11.88
CA ALA A 79 1.47 -1.02 -11.51
C ALA A 79 1.88 -2.44 -11.09
N MET A 80 0.94 -3.39 -10.99
CA MET A 80 1.24 -4.76 -10.60
C MET A 80 1.66 -5.59 -11.82
N VAL A 81 2.73 -6.36 -11.65
CA VAL A 81 3.19 -7.31 -12.67
C VAL A 81 2.65 -8.69 -12.31
N ALA A 82 1.81 -9.24 -13.19
CA ALA A 82 1.36 -10.62 -13.06
C ALA A 82 2.52 -11.58 -13.35
N ALA A 83 2.74 -12.54 -12.45
CA ALA A 83 3.66 -13.65 -12.65
C ALA A 83 2.85 -14.94 -12.84
N GLU A 84 3.35 -15.86 -13.66
CA GLU A 84 2.77 -17.21 -13.70
C GLU A 84 2.88 -17.86 -12.31
N PRO A 85 1.92 -18.73 -11.93
CA PRO A 85 1.98 -19.47 -10.68
C PRO A 85 3.11 -20.52 -10.74
N CYS A 86 4.35 -20.07 -10.66
CA CYS A 86 5.56 -20.88 -10.67
C CYS A 86 6.49 -20.48 -9.52
N PHE A 87 5.94 -20.36 -8.30
CA PHE A 87 6.78 -20.32 -7.12
C PHE A 87 6.92 -21.76 -6.61
N PRO A 88 8.05 -22.45 -6.82
CA PRO A 88 8.34 -23.65 -6.05
C PRO A 88 8.39 -23.21 -4.59
N PHE A 89 7.31 -23.45 -3.86
CA PHE A 89 7.27 -23.20 -2.43
C PHE A 89 8.09 -24.30 -1.78
N VAL A 90 9.36 -23.99 -1.52
CA VAL A 90 10.25 -24.88 -0.78
C VAL A 90 10.14 -24.46 0.67
N ASP A 91 9.53 -25.32 1.48
CA ASP A 91 9.64 -25.24 2.93
C ASP A 91 11.09 -25.61 3.28
N LEU A 92 11.90 -24.61 3.63
CA LEU A 92 13.33 -24.74 3.95
C LEU A 92 13.54 -24.94 5.44
#